data_AF-A0A1B6Y5X1-F1
#
_entry.id   AF-A0A1B6Y5X1-F1
#
_cell.length_a   1.000
_cell.length_b   1.000
_cell.length_c   1.000
_cell.angle_alpha   90.00
_cell.angle_beta   90.00
_cell.angle_gamma   90.00
#
_symmetry.space_group_name_H-M   'P 1'
#
loop_
_entity.id
_entity.type
_entity.pdbx_description
1 polymer ?
#
loop_
_entity_poly.entity_id
_entity_poly.type
_entity_poly.pdbx_seq_one_letter_code
_entity_poly.pdbx_strand_id
1 'polypeptide(L)'
;MNDLHNRISTLKELKESGWESLSVKDELRKNMISGIKTGEKLFSGIIGYDKTVVPQIQHAIISKHDMILLGLRGQAKTRILRSLVQFLDEYIPVVKGSVINDDPFNPISKFARNLIEEKGEETEISWLHRSYRYGEKLATPDTTVADLIGDIDPIKAATKKLDLADENVINYGLIPRTNRGIFVINELPDLQPRIQVALLNIMQERDIQIRGFNIRMPIDVSMAFSANPEDYTNRGNIITPLKDRIDAQIITHYPREIETGLKITSQEAWQERDDSVKVSIPEIYREIIEQTAFEARNSEYIDQKSGVSTRMTITAMEQVFSSAERRAVINNENTAQIRIADIFHMIPALTGKLELVYEGEQEGAISVAKHIVGKAINKTFKKVFPDPQSKAENVKEMYKPITDWFAQGNEVNLPDTLSAKEYKKALDGVGGLKDLVSKHIKDADKDEFYSWMDLVLEAMHQNSLLSKQDLDDEALYTDMLGSMFSSISGLNDDDDFDI
;
A
#
# COMPACT_ATOMS: atom_id res chain seq x y z
N MET A 1 5.33 9.61 35.26
CA MET A 1 6.21 8.43 35.42
C MET A 1 7.41 8.45 34.46
N ASN A 2 7.64 9.52 33.68
CA ASN A 2 8.45 9.47 32.46
C ASN A 2 9.98 9.28 32.64
N ASP A 3 10.51 9.32 33.87
CA ASP A 3 11.96 9.17 34.12
C ASP A 3 12.33 7.96 34.99
N LEU A 4 11.38 7.08 35.32
CA LEU A 4 11.68 5.89 36.13
C LEU A 4 12.80 5.04 35.50
N HIS A 5 12.82 4.97 34.17
CA HIS A 5 13.81 4.20 33.41
C HIS A 5 15.27 4.66 33.57
N ASN A 6 15.50 5.92 33.94
CA ASN A 6 16.84 6.49 34.14
C ASN A 6 17.34 6.39 35.59
N ARG A 7 16.46 6.04 36.53
CA ARG A 7 16.74 6.12 37.98
C ARG A 7 16.61 4.79 38.71
N ILE A 8 15.88 3.84 38.14
CA ILE A 8 15.57 2.55 38.76
C ILE A 8 16.34 1.46 38.04
N SER A 9 17.15 0.73 38.80
CA SER A 9 18.04 -0.33 38.32
C SER A 9 17.89 -1.64 39.08
N THR A 10 17.17 -1.65 40.21
CA THR A 10 16.95 -2.85 41.03
C THR A 10 15.47 -3.17 41.26
N LEU A 11 15.20 -4.43 41.63
CA LEU A 11 13.86 -4.89 42.01
C LEU A 11 13.32 -4.14 43.23
N LYS A 12 14.18 -3.79 44.19
CA LYS A 12 13.82 -2.97 45.35
C LYS A 12 13.25 -1.62 44.94
N GLU A 13 14.03 -0.87 44.16
CA GLU A 13 13.66 0.47 43.69
C GLU A 13 12.37 0.41 42.85
N LEU A 14 12.19 -0.66 42.07
CA LEU A 14 10.97 -0.86 41.28
C LEU A 14 9.74 -1.02 42.18
N LYS A 15 9.83 -1.82 43.25
CA LYS A 15 8.74 -1.95 44.24
C LYS A 15 8.44 -0.62 44.93
N GLU A 16 9.47 0.10 45.37
CA GLU A 16 9.34 1.39 46.06
C GLU A 16 8.73 2.47 45.15
N SER A 17 8.92 2.37 43.83
CA SER A 17 8.33 3.30 42.86
C SER A 17 6.81 3.17 42.68
N GLY A 18 6.22 2.08 43.17
CA GLY A 18 4.80 1.76 42.97
C GLY A 18 4.46 1.38 41.53
N TRP A 19 5.44 0.98 40.73
CA TRP A 19 5.18 0.42 39.40
C TRP A 19 4.37 -0.89 39.55
N GLU A 20 3.41 -1.10 38.65
CA GLU A 20 2.60 -2.30 38.61
C GLU A 20 2.76 -2.98 37.25
N SER A 21 2.84 -4.31 37.26
CA SER A 21 2.88 -5.08 36.02
C SER A 21 1.47 -5.22 35.44
N LEU A 22 1.33 -4.85 34.17
CA LEU A 22 0.11 -5.01 33.40
C LEU A 22 0.34 -6.03 32.29
N SER A 23 -0.71 -6.77 31.96
CA SER A 23 -0.68 -7.59 30.75
C SER A 23 -0.63 -6.69 29.50
N VAL A 24 -0.02 -7.17 28.41
CA VAL A 24 0.05 -6.43 27.13
C VAL A 24 -1.33 -5.98 26.68
N LYS A 25 -2.34 -6.85 26.82
CA LYS A 25 -3.71 -6.53 26.43
C LYS A 25 -4.36 -5.48 27.34
N ASP A 26 -4.03 -5.44 28.63
CA ASP A 26 -4.46 -4.37 29.55
C ASP A 26 -3.80 -3.03 29.26
N GLU A 27 -2.50 -3.06 29.00
CA GLU A 27 -1.69 -1.91 28.59
C GLU A 27 -2.22 -1.31 27.28
N LEU A 28 -2.39 -2.13 26.24
CA LEU A 28 -2.96 -1.71 24.96
C LEU A 28 -4.35 -1.06 25.15
N ARG A 29 -5.22 -1.68 25.95
CA ARG A 29 -6.54 -1.11 26.26
C ARG A 29 -6.43 0.24 26.96
N LYS A 30 -5.59 0.34 28.00
CA LYS A 30 -5.40 1.57 28.78
C LYS A 30 -4.91 2.70 27.89
N ASN A 31 -3.89 2.45 27.08
CA ASN A 31 -3.27 3.45 26.21
C ASN A 31 -4.18 3.83 25.04
N MET A 32 -4.93 2.88 24.48
CA MET A 32 -5.95 3.15 23.47
C MET A 32 -7.04 4.09 24.02
N ILE A 33 -7.58 3.79 25.21
CA ILE A 33 -8.59 4.65 25.85
C ILE A 33 -8.02 6.05 26.13
N SER A 34 -6.77 6.14 26.57
CA SER A 34 -6.10 7.41 26.80
C SER A 34 -6.00 8.24 25.51
N GLY A 35 -5.49 7.64 24.43
CA GLY A 35 -5.36 8.33 23.15
C GLY A 35 -6.70 8.75 22.54
N ILE A 36 -7.76 7.94 22.71
CA ILE A 36 -9.13 8.33 22.30
C ILE A 36 -9.59 9.57 23.08
N LYS A 37 -9.32 9.64 24.39
CA LYS A 37 -9.72 10.78 25.23
C LYS A 37 -8.98 12.08 24.88
N THR A 38 -7.71 11.99 24.50
CA THR A 38 -6.92 13.17 24.10
C THR A 38 -7.25 13.67 22.71
N GLY A 39 -7.99 12.89 21.90
CA GLY A 39 -8.32 13.24 20.52
C GLY A 39 -7.12 13.17 19.57
N GLU A 40 -6.05 12.49 20.00
CA GLU A 40 -4.85 12.30 19.17
C GLU A 40 -5.15 11.44 17.94
N LYS A 41 -4.43 11.71 16.85
CA LYS A 41 -4.51 10.87 15.65
C LYS A 41 -3.80 9.54 15.90
N LEU A 42 -4.58 8.55 16.33
CA LEU A 42 -4.08 7.24 16.77
C LEU A 42 -3.32 6.49 15.68
N PHE A 43 -3.74 6.57 14.42
CA PHE A 43 -3.10 5.86 13.30
C PHE A 43 -2.52 6.87 12.30
N SER A 44 -1.38 7.48 12.66
CA SER A 44 -0.69 8.41 11.76
C SER A 44 -0.24 7.71 10.46
N GLY A 45 -0.37 8.39 9.32
CA GLY A 45 -0.05 7.85 7.99
C GLY A 45 -1.04 6.81 7.43
N ILE A 46 -2.13 6.51 8.14
CA ILE A 46 -3.27 5.74 7.63
C ILE A 46 -4.37 6.72 7.20
N ILE A 47 -4.86 6.58 5.97
CA ILE A 47 -5.81 7.51 5.35
C ILE A 47 -7.03 6.72 4.86
N GLY A 48 -8.24 7.25 5.10
CA GLY A 48 -9.48 6.69 4.53
C GLY A 48 -10.15 5.61 5.38
N TYR A 49 -9.64 5.35 6.58
CA TYR A 49 -10.12 4.30 7.49
C TYR A 49 -10.78 4.80 8.77
N ASP A 50 -10.83 6.12 8.96
CA ASP A 50 -11.30 6.77 10.20
C ASP A 50 -12.74 6.37 10.58
N LYS A 51 -13.59 6.09 9.59
CA LYS A 51 -15.00 5.72 9.78
C LYS A 51 -15.28 4.21 9.62
N THR A 52 -14.27 3.40 9.28
CA THR A 52 -14.49 1.99 8.90
C THR A 52 -13.57 1.04 9.67
N VAL A 53 -12.28 1.02 9.33
CA VAL A 53 -11.31 0.04 9.86
C VAL A 53 -10.78 0.49 11.23
N VAL A 54 -10.47 1.78 11.39
CA VAL A 54 -9.91 2.30 12.66
C VAL A 54 -10.84 2.07 13.85
N PRO A 55 -12.17 2.35 13.78
CA PRO A 55 -13.08 2.05 14.87
C PRO A 55 -13.16 0.56 15.22
N GLN A 56 -13.07 -0.33 14.23
CA GLN A 56 -13.07 -1.78 14.47
C GLN A 56 -11.80 -2.22 15.21
N ILE A 57 -10.63 -1.64 14.88
CA ILE A 57 -9.38 -1.91 15.60
C ILE A 57 -9.46 -1.39 17.03
N GLN A 58 -10.02 -0.19 17.23
CA GLN A 58 -10.25 0.37 18.56
C GLN A 58 -11.13 -0.57 19.39
N HIS A 59 -12.25 -1.05 18.83
CA HIS A 59 -13.11 -2.02 19.51
C HIS A 59 -12.36 -3.31 19.84
N ALA A 60 -11.57 -3.87 18.93
CA ALA A 60 -10.80 -5.08 19.17
C ALA A 60 -9.79 -4.90 20.32
N ILE A 61 -9.03 -3.81 20.32
CA ILE A 61 -8.04 -3.50 21.37
C ILE A 61 -8.73 -3.27 22.71
N ILE A 62 -9.81 -2.50 22.72
CA ILE A 62 -10.58 -2.27 23.94
C ILE A 62 -11.11 -3.60 24.47
N SER A 63 -11.65 -4.47 23.61
CA SER A 63 -12.14 -5.80 24.01
C SER A 63 -11.03 -6.80 24.35
N LYS A 64 -9.74 -6.43 24.26
CA LYS A 64 -8.58 -7.31 24.49
C LYS A 64 -8.53 -8.52 23.54
N HIS A 65 -9.04 -8.33 22.32
CA HIS A 65 -9.13 -9.37 21.30
C HIS A 65 -7.78 -9.55 20.59
N ASP A 66 -7.44 -10.79 20.27
CA ASP A 66 -6.52 -11.03 19.15
C ASP A 66 -7.26 -10.78 17.84
N MET A 67 -6.58 -10.19 16.85
CA MET A 67 -7.26 -9.67 15.66
C MET A 67 -6.63 -10.14 14.35
N ILE A 68 -7.45 -10.27 13.31
CA ILE A 68 -6.99 -10.49 11.93
C ILE A 68 -7.49 -9.37 11.01
N LEU A 69 -6.57 -8.80 10.24
CA LEU A 69 -6.88 -7.88 9.15
C LEU A 69 -7.03 -8.68 7.85
N LEU A 70 -8.24 -8.66 7.29
CA LEU A 70 -8.56 -9.30 6.02
C LEU A 70 -8.68 -8.27 4.92
N GLY A 71 -7.90 -8.43 3.86
CA GLY A 71 -8.07 -7.63 2.65
C GLY A 71 -7.02 -7.93 1.61
N LEU A 72 -7.19 -7.32 0.44
CA LEU A 72 -6.30 -7.54 -0.70
C LEU A 72 -4.95 -6.82 -0.51
N ARG A 73 -4.04 -7.00 -1.47
CA ARG A 73 -2.70 -6.42 -1.45
C ARG A 73 -2.74 -4.89 -1.56
N GLY A 74 -1.97 -4.19 -0.73
CA GLY A 74 -1.91 -2.72 -0.73
C GLY A 74 -2.98 -2.02 0.12
N GLN A 75 -3.82 -2.74 0.87
CA GLN A 75 -4.83 -2.12 1.75
C GLN A 75 -4.29 -1.70 3.15
N ALA A 76 -3.01 -1.34 3.23
CA ALA A 76 -2.33 -0.86 4.44
C ALA A 76 -2.30 -1.81 5.67
N LYS A 77 -2.66 -3.10 5.52
CA LYS A 77 -2.69 -4.10 6.62
C LYS A 77 -1.40 -4.12 7.46
N THR A 78 -0.25 -4.30 6.82
CA THR A 78 1.06 -4.35 7.51
C THR A 78 1.41 -3.04 8.21
N ARG A 79 1.06 -1.89 7.61
CA ARG A 79 1.31 -0.57 8.22
C ARG A 79 0.47 -0.38 9.49
N ILE A 80 -0.80 -0.79 9.46
CA ILE A 80 -1.67 -0.80 10.63
C ILE A 80 -1.08 -1.69 11.73
N LEU A 81 -0.72 -2.93 11.41
CA LEU A 81 -0.20 -3.88 12.40
C LEU A 81 1.09 -3.37 13.06
N ARG A 82 2.01 -2.81 12.27
CA ARG A 82 3.24 -2.18 12.79
C ARG A 82 2.95 -0.98 13.69
N SER A 83 1.93 -0.18 13.37
CA SER A 83 1.57 0.98 14.19
C SER A 83 1.05 0.61 15.59
N LEU A 84 0.60 -0.64 15.81
CA LEU A 84 0.09 -1.07 17.12
C LEU A 84 1.10 -0.91 18.25
N VAL A 85 2.40 -0.99 17.95
CA VAL A 85 3.50 -0.81 18.90
C VAL A 85 3.45 0.54 19.63
N GLN A 86 2.89 1.57 18.99
CA GLN A 86 2.81 2.91 19.59
C GLN A 86 1.86 2.98 20.78
N PHE A 87 0.93 2.01 20.90
CA PHE A 87 -0.01 1.90 22.01
C PHE A 87 0.55 1.09 23.19
N LEU A 88 1.82 0.65 23.12
CA LEU A 88 2.55 0.15 24.27
C LEU A 88 3.19 1.30 25.04
N ASP A 89 3.36 1.12 26.34
CA ASP A 89 4.16 1.99 27.20
C ASP A 89 5.58 2.06 26.65
N GLU A 90 6.12 3.28 26.65
CA GLU A 90 7.40 3.58 26.01
C GLU A 90 8.55 2.71 26.54
N TYR A 91 8.56 2.44 27.85
CA TYR A 91 9.51 1.55 28.51
C TYR A 91 8.82 0.65 29.54
N ILE A 92 9.26 -0.61 29.61
CA ILE A 92 8.88 -1.55 30.68
C ILE A 92 10.14 -2.12 31.36
N PRO A 93 10.09 -2.41 32.66
CA PRO A 93 11.19 -3.07 33.36
C PRO A 93 11.21 -4.57 33.02
N VAL A 94 12.41 -5.13 32.82
CA VAL A 94 12.65 -6.56 32.60
C VAL A 94 13.83 -7.02 33.44
N VAL A 95 13.85 -8.29 33.86
CA VAL A 95 15.00 -8.86 34.57
C VAL A 95 16.24 -8.79 33.68
N LYS A 96 17.32 -8.19 34.18
CA LYS A 96 18.53 -7.97 33.37
C LYS A 96 19.14 -9.30 32.93
N GLY A 97 19.39 -9.43 31.63
CA GLY A 97 19.91 -10.66 31.02
C GLY A 97 18.85 -11.70 30.65
N SER A 98 17.56 -11.45 30.94
CA SER A 98 16.48 -12.30 30.44
C SER A 98 16.40 -12.25 28.91
N VAL A 99 16.30 -13.43 28.29
CA VAL A 99 16.14 -13.59 26.83
C VAL A 99 14.69 -13.41 26.39
N ILE A 100 13.73 -13.58 27.31
CA ILE A 100 12.29 -13.54 27.05
C ILE A 100 11.61 -12.37 27.74
N ASN A 101 12.37 -11.32 28.07
CA ASN A 101 11.85 -10.10 28.69
C ASN A 101 11.06 -10.38 29.99
N ASP A 102 11.58 -11.25 30.85
CA ASP A 102 10.91 -11.66 32.09
C ASP A 102 10.47 -10.45 32.92
N ASP A 103 9.22 -10.52 33.39
CA ASP A 103 8.68 -9.57 34.36
C ASP A 103 9.42 -9.74 35.70
N PRO A 104 10.01 -8.66 36.27
CA PRO A 104 10.65 -8.73 37.58
C PRO A 104 9.71 -9.17 38.72
N PHE A 105 8.39 -8.98 38.58
CA PHE A 105 7.41 -9.42 39.57
C PHE A 105 6.82 -10.80 39.30
N ASN A 106 6.78 -11.22 38.03
CA ASN A 106 6.21 -12.49 37.61
C ASN A 106 7.15 -13.23 36.63
N PRO A 107 8.35 -13.64 37.07
CA PRO A 107 9.35 -14.26 36.20
C PRO A 107 8.87 -15.63 35.69
N ILE A 108 9.05 -15.89 34.39
CA ILE A 108 8.66 -17.14 33.73
C ILE A 108 9.87 -18.06 33.59
N SER A 109 10.98 -17.54 33.07
CA SER A 109 12.17 -18.35 32.80
C SER A 109 12.82 -18.84 34.09
N LYS A 110 13.40 -20.05 34.06
CA LYS A 110 14.26 -20.56 35.14
C LYS A 110 15.42 -19.60 35.46
N PHE A 111 15.97 -18.95 34.43
CA PHE A 111 17.01 -17.93 34.61
C PHE A 111 16.57 -16.80 35.54
N ALA A 112 15.44 -16.16 35.24
CA ALA A 112 14.95 -15.04 36.03
C ALA A 112 14.49 -15.48 37.43
N ARG A 113 13.81 -16.64 37.53
CA ARG A 113 13.41 -17.21 38.83
C ARG A 113 14.61 -17.45 39.75
N ASN A 114 15.65 -18.10 39.24
CA ASN A 114 16.86 -18.38 40.02
C ASN A 114 17.60 -17.09 40.40
N LEU A 115 17.69 -16.13 39.48
CA LEU A 115 18.38 -14.85 39.75
C LEU A 115 17.67 -14.06 40.86
N ILE A 116 16.33 -14.03 40.84
CA ILE A 116 15.52 -13.38 41.87
C ILE A 116 15.61 -14.12 43.20
N GLU A 117 15.64 -15.45 43.19
CA GLU A 117 15.82 -16.26 44.39
C GLU A 117 17.20 -16.03 45.03
N GLU A 118 18.25 -15.91 44.20
CA GLU A 118 19.63 -15.69 44.66
C GLU A 118 19.86 -14.25 45.17
N LYS A 119 19.42 -13.24 44.42
CA LYS A 119 19.72 -11.83 44.70
C LYS A 119 18.62 -11.10 45.47
N GLY A 120 17.41 -11.65 45.53
CA GLY A 120 16.28 -11.00 46.19
C GLY A 120 16.01 -9.60 45.65
N GLU A 121 15.93 -8.63 46.56
CA GLU A 121 15.63 -7.23 46.22
C GLU A 121 16.75 -6.52 45.44
N GLU A 122 17.98 -7.05 45.48
CA GLU A 122 19.15 -6.55 44.74
C GLU A 122 19.20 -7.09 43.30
N THR A 123 18.15 -7.77 42.84
CA THR A 123 18.07 -8.23 41.46
C THR A 123 18.09 -7.04 40.50
N GLU A 124 19.08 -7.02 39.61
CA GLU A 124 19.20 -5.98 38.59
C GLU A 124 18.11 -6.09 37.53
N ILE A 125 17.53 -4.95 37.17
CA ILE A 125 16.58 -4.80 36.07
C ILE A 125 17.17 -3.95 34.94
N SER A 126 16.59 -4.08 33.76
CA SER A 126 16.84 -3.21 32.62
C SER A 126 15.51 -2.72 32.04
N TRP A 127 15.52 -1.64 31.28
CA TRP A 127 14.31 -1.06 30.68
C TRP A 127 14.26 -1.36 29.19
N LEU A 128 13.17 -2.00 28.75
CA LEU A 128 12.94 -2.38 27.36
C LEU A 128 12.04 -1.35 26.70
N HIS A 129 12.55 -0.67 25.66
CA HIS A 129 11.77 0.28 24.88
C HIS A 129 10.73 -0.42 23.99
N ARG A 130 9.55 0.17 23.79
CA ARG A 130 8.45 -0.39 22.98
C ARG A 130 8.83 -0.83 21.57
N SER A 131 9.80 -0.18 20.93
CA SER A 131 10.27 -0.57 19.59
C SER A 131 10.85 -1.99 19.53
N TYR A 132 11.31 -2.52 20.67
CA TYR A 132 11.83 -3.89 20.79
C TYR A 132 10.77 -4.90 21.23
N ARG A 133 9.53 -4.46 21.46
CA ARG A 133 8.39 -5.27 21.89
C ARG A 133 7.46 -5.65 20.73
N TYR A 134 7.90 -5.40 19.49
CA TYR A 134 7.20 -5.80 18.28
C TYR A 134 7.99 -6.89 17.56
N GLY A 135 7.36 -8.04 17.36
CA GLY A 135 7.88 -9.13 16.56
C GLY A 135 6.98 -9.36 15.35
N GLU A 136 7.56 -9.62 14.18
CA GLU A 136 6.79 -10.04 13.01
C GLU A 136 7.41 -11.24 12.31
N LYS A 137 6.56 -12.08 11.74
CA LYS A 137 6.95 -13.16 10.84
C LYS A 137 6.07 -13.12 9.60
N LEU A 138 6.70 -13.05 8.42
CA LEU A 138 6.02 -13.38 7.18
C LEU A 138 5.84 -14.90 7.14
N ALA A 139 4.59 -15.34 7.01
CA ALA A 139 4.27 -16.73 6.81
C ALA A 139 4.87 -17.19 5.48
N THR A 140 5.64 -18.27 5.54
CA THR A 140 6.13 -18.97 4.37
C THR A 140 5.97 -20.47 4.59
N PRO A 141 5.84 -21.27 3.51
CA PRO A 141 5.75 -22.72 3.63
C PRO A 141 6.92 -23.34 4.41
N ASP A 142 8.09 -22.73 4.37
CA ASP A 142 9.31 -23.21 5.03
C ASP A 142 9.40 -22.83 6.52
N THR A 143 8.48 -22.02 7.03
CA THR A 143 8.46 -21.66 8.45
C THR A 143 8.32 -22.91 9.30
N THR A 144 9.07 -23.01 10.40
CA THR A 144 9.01 -24.15 11.31
C THR A 144 8.42 -23.77 12.66
N VAL A 145 7.96 -24.77 13.42
CA VAL A 145 7.51 -24.57 14.81
C VAL A 145 8.68 -24.09 15.68
N ALA A 146 9.91 -24.56 15.40
CA ALA A 146 11.11 -24.13 16.11
C ALA A 146 11.41 -22.63 15.92
N ASP A 147 11.15 -22.07 14.73
CA ASP A 147 11.34 -20.64 14.48
C ASP A 147 10.41 -19.77 15.35
N LEU A 148 9.16 -20.20 15.53
CA LEU A 148 8.16 -19.44 16.28
C LEU A 148 8.28 -19.66 17.79
N ILE A 149 8.42 -20.91 18.20
CA ILE A 149 8.32 -21.32 19.60
C ILE A 149 9.70 -21.54 20.21
N GLY A 150 10.58 -22.22 19.48
CA GLY A 150 11.90 -22.64 19.96
C GLY A 150 12.09 -24.14 19.89
N ASP A 151 13.33 -24.57 20.12
CA ASP A 151 13.71 -25.98 20.17
C ASP A 151 14.84 -26.20 21.19
N ILE A 152 15.19 -27.46 21.43
CA ILE A 152 16.37 -27.85 22.19
C ILE A 152 17.62 -27.62 21.34
N ASP A 153 18.65 -26.98 21.89
CA ASP A 153 19.96 -26.84 21.23
C ASP A 153 20.96 -27.91 21.74
N PRO A 154 21.20 -29.00 20.99
CA PRO A 154 22.10 -30.07 21.43
C PRO A 154 23.55 -29.61 21.58
N ILE A 155 23.97 -28.61 20.80
CA ILE A 155 25.34 -28.07 20.85
C ILE A 155 25.53 -27.33 22.17
N LYS A 156 24.54 -26.52 22.57
CA LYS A 156 24.52 -25.84 23.87
C LYS A 156 24.50 -26.83 25.04
N ALA A 157 23.73 -27.92 24.93
CA ALA A 157 23.71 -29.00 25.92
C ALA A 157 25.10 -29.63 26.11
N ALA A 158 25.71 -30.06 25.00
CA ALA A 158 27.01 -30.71 25.02
C ALA A 158 28.13 -29.79 25.54
N THR A 159 28.16 -28.54 25.09
CA THR A 159 29.18 -27.55 25.49
C THR A 159 29.09 -27.22 26.98
N LYS A 160 27.86 -27.09 27.51
CA LYS A 160 27.64 -26.80 28.93
C LYS A 160 27.57 -28.05 29.81
N LYS A 161 27.71 -29.25 29.22
CA LYS A 161 27.55 -30.55 29.90
C LYS A 161 26.22 -30.64 30.68
N LEU A 162 25.16 -30.10 30.09
CA LEU A 162 23.81 -30.12 30.64
C LEU A 162 23.01 -31.26 30.03
N ASP A 163 22.06 -31.79 30.79
CA ASP A 163 21.09 -32.76 30.28
C ASP A 163 20.21 -32.10 29.21
N LEU A 164 19.77 -32.87 28.22
CA LEU A 164 18.81 -32.38 27.21
C LEU A 164 17.47 -31.97 27.82
N ALA A 165 17.19 -32.42 29.05
CA ALA A 165 16.05 -32.02 29.88
C ALA A 165 16.37 -30.85 30.84
N ASP A 166 17.46 -30.09 30.68
CA ASP A 166 17.66 -28.82 31.38
C ASP A 166 17.13 -27.62 30.57
N GLU A 167 16.26 -26.80 31.17
CA GLU A 167 15.67 -25.61 30.53
C GLU A 167 16.73 -24.64 29.95
N ASN A 168 17.94 -24.64 30.50
CA ASN A 168 19.03 -23.81 30.01
C ASN A 168 19.50 -24.18 28.59
N VAL A 169 19.13 -25.37 28.10
CA VAL A 169 19.42 -25.87 26.76
C VAL A 169 18.44 -25.33 25.71
N ILE A 170 17.30 -24.79 26.15
CA ILE A 170 16.28 -24.23 25.26
C ILE A 170 16.86 -23.05 24.47
N ASN A 171 16.61 -23.06 23.16
CA ASN A 171 16.75 -21.91 22.29
C ASN A 171 15.35 -21.38 21.95
N TYR A 172 15.01 -20.22 22.49
CA TYR A 172 13.70 -19.61 22.30
C TYR A 172 13.51 -19.09 20.87
N GLY A 173 12.34 -19.39 20.30
CA GLY A 173 11.88 -18.83 19.03
C GLY A 173 11.42 -17.38 19.16
N LEU A 174 10.80 -16.87 18.10
CA LEU A 174 10.40 -15.46 18.00
C LEU A 174 9.31 -15.07 19.01
N ILE A 175 8.32 -15.94 19.27
CA ILE A 175 7.18 -15.62 20.13
C ILE A 175 7.62 -15.45 21.60
N PRO A 176 8.35 -16.40 22.24
CA PRO A 176 8.82 -16.17 23.60
C PRO A 176 9.75 -14.95 23.73
N ARG A 177 10.55 -14.64 22.70
CA ARG A 177 11.39 -13.43 22.67
C ARG A 177 10.59 -12.14 22.56
N THR A 178 9.35 -12.22 22.07
CA THR A 178 8.38 -11.12 22.00
C THR A 178 7.43 -11.12 23.20
N ASN A 179 7.73 -11.90 24.25
CA ASN A 179 6.96 -11.87 25.48
C ASN A 179 6.88 -10.45 26.05
N ARG A 180 5.70 -10.12 26.58
CA ARG A 180 5.26 -8.78 26.94
C ARG A 180 5.25 -7.81 25.75
N GLY A 181 4.89 -8.30 24.57
CA GLY A 181 4.87 -7.53 23.32
C GLY A 181 3.74 -7.94 22.37
N ILE A 182 3.82 -7.41 21.14
CA ILE A 182 2.89 -7.70 20.05
C ILE A 182 3.60 -8.58 19.03
N PHE A 183 3.00 -9.73 18.71
CA PHE A 183 3.52 -10.63 17.69
C PHE A 183 2.58 -10.71 16.48
N VAL A 184 3.12 -10.39 15.31
CA VAL A 184 2.38 -10.32 14.06
C VAL A 184 2.76 -11.44 13.11
N ILE A 185 1.75 -12.14 12.58
CA ILE A 185 1.94 -13.08 11.47
C ILE A 185 1.28 -12.50 10.22
N ASN A 186 2.11 -12.19 9.21
CA ASN A 186 1.65 -11.72 7.93
C ASN A 186 1.39 -12.88 6.98
N GLU A 187 0.31 -12.79 6.21
CA GLU A 187 -0.15 -13.82 5.26
C GLU A 187 -0.38 -15.19 5.95
N LEU A 188 -1.09 -15.19 7.07
CA LEU A 188 -1.38 -16.39 7.88
C LEU A 188 -1.75 -17.66 7.08
N PRO A 189 -2.55 -17.60 5.98
CA PRO A 189 -2.83 -18.74 5.12
C PRO A 189 -1.62 -19.50 4.56
N ASP A 190 -0.46 -18.84 4.42
CA ASP A 190 0.77 -19.45 3.90
C ASP A 190 1.49 -20.33 4.94
N LEU A 191 1.06 -20.31 6.21
CA LEU A 191 1.55 -21.23 7.23
C LEU A 191 0.95 -22.62 7.08
N GLN A 192 1.79 -23.66 7.23
CA GLN A 192 1.32 -25.03 7.26
C GLN A 192 0.33 -25.29 8.41
N PRO A 193 -0.70 -26.14 8.23
CA PRO A 193 -1.71 -26.42 9.25
C PRO A 193 -1.14 -26.85 10.62
N ARG A 194 -0.06 -27.64 10.62
CA ARG A 194 0.61 -28.07 11.86
C ARG A 194 1.12 -26.90 12.72
N ILE A 195 1.53 -25.82 12.09
CA ILE A 195 2.07 -24.63 12.75
C ILE A 195 0.91 -23.80 13.29
N GLN A 196 -0.18 -23.70 12.53
CA GLN A 196 -1.41 -23.06 13.00
C GLN A 196 -2.01 -23.74 14.22
N VAL A 197 -1.95 -25.07 14.31
CA VAL A 197 -2.32 -25.80 15.53
C VAL A 197 -1.42 -25.40 16.70
N ALA A 198 -0.11 -25.25 16.48
CA ALA A 198 0.81 -24.82 17.55
C ALA A 198 0.50 -23.40 18.05
N LEU A 199 -0.02 -22.52 17.20
CA LEU A 199 -0.48 -21.18 17.61
C LEU A 199 -1.73 -21.22 18.50
N LEU A 200 -2.58 -22.26 18.42
CA LEU A 200 -3.77 -22.39 19.26
C LEU A 200 -3.44 -22.42 20.75
N ASN A 201 -2.41 -23.19 21.11
CA ASN A 201 -1.99 -23.33 22.51
C ASN A 201 -1.55 -21.97 23.07
N ILE A 202 -0.81 -21.21 22.26
CA ILE A 202 -0.36 -19.85 22.60
C ILE A 202 -1.55 -18.90 22.78
N MET A 203 -2.57 -18.98 21.92
CA MET A 203 -3.73 -18.08 22.02
C MET A 203 -4.69 -18.45 23.17
N GLN A 204 -4.85 -19.75 23.48
CA GLN A 204 -5.82 -20.21 24.49
C GLN A 204 -5.22 -20.29 25.89
N GLU A 205 -4.16 -21.08 26.03
CA GLU A 205 -3.57 -21.41 27.33
C GLU A 205 -2.44 -20.46 27.69
N ARG A 206 -2.07 -19.57 26.75
CA ARG A 206 -0.87 -18.72 26.82
C ARG A 206 0.40 -19.52 27.04
N ASP A 207 0.36 -20.82 26.80
CA ASP A 207 1.43 -21.72 27.13
C ASP A 207 2.16 -22.20 25.87
N ILE A 208 3.46 -22.38 26.04
CA ILE A 208 4.35 -22.95 25.05
C ILE A 208 4.88 -24.25 25.61
N GLN A 209 4.82 -25.30 24.79
CA GLN A 209 5.49 -26.57 25.04
C GLN A 209 6.59 -26.78 23.99
N ILE A 210 7.80 -27.08 24.46
CA ILE A 210 8.96 -27.35 23.62
C ILE A 210 9.22 -28.86 23.63
N ARG A 211 9.53 -29.42 22.45
CA ARG A 211 9.79 -30.87 22.30
C ARG A 211 10.81 -31.33 23.34
N GLY A 212 10.55 -32.47 23.99
CA GLY A 212 11.44 -33.04 25.00
C GLY A 212 11.26 -32.48 26.42
N PHE A 213 10.43 -31.45 26.60
CA PHE A 213 10.14 -30.85 27.90
C PHE A 213 8.65 -30.78 28.20
N ASN A 214 8.28 -31.03 29.45
CA ASN A 214 6.94 -30.76 29.97
C ASN A 214 6.92 -29.44 30.75
N ILE A 215 7.39 -28.37 30.11
CA ILE A 215 7.44 -27.03 30.69
C ILE A 215 6.36 -26.21 30.00
N ARG A 216 5.48 -25.60 30.81
CA ARG A 216 4.49 -24.64 30.34
C ARG A 216 4.99 -23.24 30.65
N MET A 217 5.14 -22.42 29.61
CA MET A 217 5.57 -21.04 29.75
C MET A 217 4.40 -20.10 29.45
N PRO A 218 3.72 -19.53 30.47
CA PRO A 218 2.58 -18.64 30.30
C PRO A 218 3.03 -17.26 29.78
N ILE A 219 3.29 -17.17 28.48
CA ILE A 219 3.76 -15.93 27.84
C ILE A 219 2.62 -14.92 27.69
N ASP A 220 2.93 -13.65 27.90
CA ASP A 220 1.98 -12.56 27.72
C ASP A 220 2.25 -11.86 26.40
N VAL A 221 1.51 -12.26 25.35
CA VAL A 221 1.67 -11.73 23.99
C VAL A 221 0.30 -11.35 23.44
N SER A 222 0.23 -10.19 22.77
CA SER A 222 -0.93 -9.84 21.94
C SER A 222 -0.67 -10.30 20.51
N MET A 223 -1.54 -11.15 19.98
CA MET A 223 -1.39 -11.69 18.63
C MET A 223 -2.20 -10.85 17.64
N ALA A 224 -1.60 -10.58 16.47
CA ALA A 224 -2.34 -10.00 15.36
C ALA A 224 -1.91 -10.63 14.02
N PHE A 225 -2.86 -10.68 13.09
CA PHE A 225 -2.70 -11.45 11.86
C PHE A 225 -3.07 -10.59 10.65
N SER A 226 -2.52 -10.93 9.48
CA SER A 226 -3.06 -10.47 8.21
C SER A 226 -3.28 -11.63 7.25
N ALA A 227 -4.30 -11.50 6.41
CA ALA A 227 -4.57 -12.48 5.34
C ALA A 227 -5.31 -11.83 4.16
N ASN A 228 -5.22 -12.49 3.01
CA ASN A 228 -6.04 -12.24 1.84
C ASN A 228 -7.38 -13.03 1.94
N PRO A 229 -8.55 -12.41 1.69
CA PRO A 229 -9.84 -13.10 1.67
C PRO A 229 -9.92 -14.30 0.73
N GLU A 230 -9.23 -14.30 -0.42
CA GLU A 230 -9.26 -15.45 -1.34
C GLU A 230 -8.63 -16.70 -0.75
N ASP A 231 -7.50 -16.51 -0.07
CA ASP A 231 -6.78 -17.57 0.64
C ASP A 231 -7.53 -18.00 1.90
N TYR A 232 -8.45 -17.15 2.39
CA TYR A 232 -9.31 -17.41 3.53
C TYR A 232 -10.44 -18.42 3.23
N THR A 233 -10.98 -18.45 1.99
CA THR A 233 -12.20 -19.23 1.67
C THR A 233 -11.96 -20.44 0.77
N ASN A 234 -11.10 -20.36 -0.24
CA ASN A 234 -11.08 -21.37 -1.31
C ASN A 234 -10.07 -22.51 -1.10
N ARG A 235 -9.10 -22.35 -0.18
CA ARG A 235 -8.02 -23.32 0.03
C ARG A 235 -8.06 -24.08 1.36
N GLY A 236 -8.99 -23.75 2.27
CA GLY A 236 -8.96 -24.31 3.63
C GLY A 236 -7.67 -23.99 4.38
N ASN A 237 -6.99 -22.90 3.99
CA ASN A 237 -5.63 -22.61 4.45
C ASN A 237 -5.59 -22.24 5.92
N ILE A 238 -6.62 -21.60 6.48
CA ILE A 238 -6.72 -21.39 7.93
C ILE A 238 -7.60 -22.50 8.53
N ILE A 239 -7.04 -23.23 9.49
CA ILE A 239 -7.79 -24.29 10.17
C ILE A 239 -8.97 -23.70 10.96
N THR A 240 -10.15 -24.31 10.88
CA THR A 240 -11.36 -23.86 11.60
C THR A 240 -11.11 -23.58 13.08
N PRO A 241 -10.37 -24.43 13.83
CA PRO A 241 -10.09 -24.15 15.23
C PRO A 241 -9.34 -22.83 15.47
N LEU A 242 -8.45 -22.41 14.56
CA LEU A 242 -7.70 -21.16 14.71
C LEU A 242 -8.58 -19.96 14.37
N LYS A 243 -9.39 -20.09 13.31
CA LYS A 243 -10.38 -19.08 12.94
C LYS A 243 -11.33 -18.77 14.10
N ASP A 244 -11.85 -19.79 14.78
CA ASP A 244 -12.78 -19.63 15.91
C ASP A 244 -12.13 -19.00 17.16
N ARG A 245 -10.78 -18.91 17.19
CA ARG A 245 -10.02 -18.32 18.30
C ARG A 245 -9.51 -16.91 18.03
N ILE A 246 -9.61 -16.43 16.79
CA ILE A 246 -9.32 -15.03 16.49
C ILE A 246 -10.58 -14.23 16.81
N ASP A 247 -10.53 -13.48 17.91
CA ASP A 247 -11.71 -12.83 18.48
C ASP A 247 -12.25 -11.65 17.65
N ALA A 248 -11.41 -11.03 16.82
CA ALA A 248 -11.79 -9.90 15.97
C ALA A 248 -11.35 -10.08 14.50
N GLN A 249 -12.32 -10.11 13.58
CA GLN A 249 -12.08 -10.14 12.14
C GLN A 249 -12.42 -8.77 11.54
N ILE A 250 -11.41 -8.07 11.04
CA ILE A 250 -11.53 -6.69 10.53
C ILE A 250 -11.26 -6.69 9.03
N ILE A 251 -12.24 -6.24 8.25
CA ILE A 251 -12.15 -6.23 6.78
C ILE A 251 -11.67 -4.85 6.31
N THR A 252 -10.50 -4.82 5.66
CA THR A 252 -9.97 -3.63 5.01
C THR A 252 -10.54 -3.46 3.60
N HIS A 253 -10.38 -2.27 3.02
CA HIS A 253 -10.89 -1.99 1.68
C HIS A 253 -9.99 -0.98 0.95
N TYR A 254 -10.03 -0.98 -0.38
CA TYR A 254 -9.42 0.09 -1.15
C TYR A 254 -10.12 1.45 -0.88
N PRO A 255 -9.47 2.58 -1.20
CA PRO A 255 -10.10 3.89 -1.10
C PRO A 255 -11.47 3.92 -1.82
N ARG A 256 -12.50 4.38 -1.11
CA ARG A 256 -13.86 4.52 -1.67
C ARG A 256 -14.05 5.81 -2.46
N GLU A 257 -13.23 6.81 -2.14
CA GLU A 257 -13.26 8.15 -2.71
C GLU A 257 -11.91 8.46 -3.35
N ILE A 258 -11.94 9.14 -4.50
CA ILE A 258 -10.74 9.50 -5.25
C ILE A 258 -9.84 10.42 -4.43
N GLU A 259 -10.41 11.36 -3.66
CA GLU A 259 -9.64 12.26 -2.80
C GLU A 259 -8.77 11.50 -1.77
N THR A 260 -9.29 10.40 -1.24
CA THR A 260 -8.53 9.51 -0.35
C THR A 260 -7.37 8.85 -1.09
N GLY A 261 -7.63 8.34 -2.30
CA GLY A 261 -6.60 7.75 -3.17
C GLY A 261 -5.49 8.74 -3.52
N LEU A 262 -5.87 9.97 -3.92
CA LEU A 262 -4.93 11.06 -4.24
C LEU A 262 -4.01 11.38 -3.06
N LYS A 263 -4.53 11.46 -1.85
CA LYS A 263 -3.74 11.68 -0.64
C LYS A 263 -2.76 10.54 -0.38
N ILE A 264 -3.18 9.28 -0.58
CA ILE A 264 -2.30 8.11 -0.44
C ILE A 264 -1.20 8.13 -1.49
N THR A 265 -1.56 8.29 -2.76
CA THR A 265 -0.60 8.34 -3.87
C THR A 265 0.40 9.49 -3.66
N SER A 266 -0.06 10.65 -3.21
CA SER A 266 0.80 11.80 -2.93
C SER A 266 1.74 11.56 -1.74
N GLN A 267 1.28 10.86 -0.70
CA GLN A 267 2.10 10.52 0.46
C GLN A 267 3.18 9.48 0.15
N GLU A 268 2.91 8.54 -0.76
CA GLU A 268 3.75 7.36 -0.96
C GLU A 268 4.61 7.41 -2.22
N ALA A 269 4.20 8.12 -3.28
CA ALA A 269 4.93 8.15 -4.54
C ALA A 269 6.20 8.99 -4.43
N TRP A 270 7.30 8.46 -4.98
CA TRP A 270 8.57 9.16 -5.06
C TRP A 270 8.54 10.32 -6.08
N GLN A 271 8.09 11.47 -5.61
CA GLN A 271 7.93 12.71 -6.39
C GLN A 271 8.99 13.77 -6.05
N GLU A 272 9.40 13.84 -4.78
CA GLU A 272 10.49 14.71 -4.35
C GLU A 272 11.82 14.00 -4.64
N ARG A 273 12.50 14.47 -5.69
CA ARG A 273 13.78 13.92 -6.16
C ARG A 273 14.86 15.00 -6.01
N ASP A 274 16.06 14.60 -5.58
CA ASP A 274 17.22 15.48 -5.42
C ASP A 274 17.92 15.77 -6.77
N ASP A 275 17.16 15.82 -7.86
CA ASP A 275 17.66 15.90 -9.23
C ASP A 275 17.66 17.34 -9.77
N SER A 276 18.38 17.55 -10.88
CA SER A 276 18.50 18.87 -11.52
C SER A 276 17.20 19.35 -12.20
N VAL A 277 16.27 18.43 -12.48
CA VAL A 277 15.02 18.74 -13.18
C VAL A 277 13.87 18.88 -12.20
N LYS A 278 13.21 20.04 -12.19
CA LYS A 278 11.99 20.26 -11.41
C LYS A 278 10.77 19.82 -12.22
N VAL A 279 10.12 18.75 -11.79
CA VAL A 279 8.89 18.24 -12.42
C VAL A 279 7.65 18.81 -11.73
N SER A 280 6.73 19.37 -12.50
CA SER A 280 5.41 19.80 -12.03
C SER A 280 4.30 18.96 -12.66
N ILE A 281 3.26 18.65 -11.89
CA ILE A 281 2.09 17.90 -12.35
C ILE A 281 0.82 18.72 -12.07
N PRO A 282 -0.01 18.98 -13.10
CA PRO A 282 -1.35 19.51 -12.93
C PRO A 282 -2.24 18.62 -12.05
N GLU A 283 -3.09 19.21 -11.21
CA GLU A 283 -3.99 18.44 -10.32
C GLU A 283 -4.91 17.49 -11.11
N ILE A 284 -5.36 17.92 -12.29
CA ILE A 284 -6.20 17.08 -13.16
C ILE A 284 -5.51 15.78 -13.58
N TYR A 285 -4.19 15.80 -13.78
CA TYR A 285 -3.42 14.62 -14.14
C TYR A 285 -3.18 13.70 -12.94
N ARG A 286 -3.02 14.26 -11.73
CA ARG A 286 -3.05 13.44 -10.50
C ARG A 286 -4.38 12.70 -10.41
N GLU A 287 -5.48 13.40 -10.69
CA GLU A 287 -6.82 12.82 -10.67
C GLU A 287 -7.01 11.75 -11.76
N ILE A 288 -6.47 11.92 -12.96
CA ILE A 288 -6.51 10.89 -14.01
C ILE A 288 -5.76 9.62 -13.57
N ILE A 289 -4.57 9.75 -12.98
CA ILE A 289 -3.80 8.58 -12.50
C ILE A 289 -4.58 7.83 -11.43
N GLU A 290 -5.20 8.53 -10.48
CA GLU A 290 -6.01 7.87 -9.45
C GLU A 290 -7.32 7.30 -10.04
N GLN A 291 -8.00 8.05 -10.90
CA GLN A 291 -9.22 7.61 -11.60
C GLN A 291 -8.99 6.33 -12.41
N THR A 292 -7.79 6.14 -12.98
CA THR A 292 -7.38 4.90 -13.66
C THR A 292 -7.58 3.67 -12.76
N ALA A 293 -7.25 3.76 -11.47
CA ALA A 293 -7.48 2.64 -10.54
C ALA A 293 -8.97 2.39 -10.28
N PHE A 294 -9.78 3.44 -10.22
CA PHE A 294 -11.23 3.30 -10.07
C PHE A 294 -11.87 2.69 -11.32
N GLU A 295 -11.43 3.06 -12.52
CA GLU A 295 -11.91 2.43 -13.75
C GLU A 295 -11.46 0.97 -13.85
N ALA A 296 -10.23 0.65 -13.47
CA ALA A 296 -9.74 -0.73 -13.43
C ALA A 296 -10.58 -1.61 -12.47
N ARG A 297 -10.95 -1.10 -11.29
CA ARG A 297 -11.80 -1.80 -10.31
C ARG A 297 -13.25 -2.01 -10.77
N ASN A 298 -13.68 -1.27 -11.79
CA ASN A 298 -15.02 -1.42 -12.37
C ASN A 298 -14.98 -2.09 -13.75
N SER A 299 -13.79 -2.47 -14.24
CA SER A 299 -13.59 -3.03 -15.55
C SER A 299 -13.95 -4.51 -15.58
N GLU A 300 -14.71 -4.92 -16.60
CA GLU A 300 -15.02 -6.32 -16.88
C GLU A 300 -13.79 -7.13 -17.32
N TYR A 301 -12.75 -6.47 -17.81
CA TYR A 301 -11.50 -7.09 -18.24
C TYR A 301 -10.53 -7.42 -17.10
N ILE A 302 -10.84 -7.00 -15.86
CA ILE A 302 -9.96 -7.15 -14.69
C ILE A 302 -10.55 -8.13 -13.69
N ASP A 303 -9.72 -9.05 -13.18
CA ASP A 303 -10.11 -9.96 -12.10
C ASP A 303 -10.28 -9.20 -10.78
N GLN A 304 -11.54 -9.01 -10.39
CA GLN A 304 -11.91 -8.31 -9.17
C GLN A 304 -11.56 -9.08 -7.90
N LYS A 305 -11.34 -10.40 -7.98
CA LYS A 305 -10.97 -11.18 -6.80
C LYS A 305 -9.52 -10.94 -6.39
N SER A 306 -8.62 -10.84 -7.37
CA SER A 306 -7.25 -10.36 -7.18
C SER A 306 -7.23 -8.87 -6.78
N GLY A 307 -8.11 -8.08 -7.40
CA GLY A 307 -8.37 -6.66 -7.16
C GLY A 307 -7.22 -5.72 -7.50
N VAL A 308 -7.49 -4.41 -7.52
CA VAL A 308 -6.54 -3.40 -8.01
C VAL A 308 -5.86 -2.66 -6.86
N SER A 309 -4.59 -3.00 -6.63
CA SER A 309 -3.78 -2.45 -5.54
C SER A 309 -3.60 -0.94 -5.63
N THR A 310 -3.60 -0.25 -4.48
CA THR A 310 -3.16 1.16 -4.37
C THR A 310 -1.70 1.35 -4.76
N ARG A 311 -0.87 0.29 -4.72
CA ARG A 311 0.50 0.34 -5.23
C ARG A 311 0.58 0.63 -6.73
N MET A 312 -0.50 0.36 -7.47
CA MET A 312 -0.57 0.65 -8.90
C MET A 312 -0.44 2.15 -9.17
N THR A 313 -1.26 2.97 -8.51
CA THR A 313 -1.26 4.44 -8.71
C THR A 313 0.03 5.08 -8.24
N ILE A 314 0.66 4.56 -7.17
CA ILE A 314 1.97 4.98 -6.68
C ILE A 314 3.03 4.80 -7.78
N THR A 315 3.17 3.58 -8.30
CA THR A 315 4.16 3.30 -9.35
C THR A 315 3.82 3.94 -10.69
N ALA A 316 2.53 4.14 -10.98
CA ALA A 316 2.08 4.86 -12.16
C ALA A 316 2.51 6.33 -12.08
N MET A 317 2.26 7.00 -10.95
CA MET A 317 2.73 8.35 -10.68
C MET A 317 4.24 8.48 -10.86
N GLU A 318 5.02 7.53 -10.31
CA GLU A 318 6.48 7.52 -10.44
C GLU A 318 6.95 7.39 -11.90
N GLN A 319 6.27 6.58 -12.72
CA GLN A 319 6.55 6.45 -14.14
C GLN A 319 6.20 7.72 -14.93
N VAL A 320 5.04 8.34 -14.66
CA VAL A 320 4.66 9.61 -15.29
C VAL A 320 5.69 10.71 -14.96
N PHE A 321 6.14 10.79 -13.71
CA PHE A 321 7.20 11.71 -13.30
C PHE A 321 8.52 11.44 -14.03
N SER A 322 8.93 10.16 -14.10
CA SER A 322 10.16 9.77 -14.80
C SER A 322 10.10 10.02 -16.31
N SER A 323 8.92 9.92 -16.93
CA SER A 323 8.71 10.28 -18.34
C SER A 323 8.99 11.76 -18.59
N ALA A 324 8.36 12.64 -17.80
CA ALA A 324 8.56 14.08 -17.93
C ALA A 324 10.01 14.49 -17.63
N GLU A 325 10.64 13.86 -16.64
CA GLU A 325 12.05 14.06 -16.32
C GLU A 325 12.96 13.64 -17.48
N ARG A 326 12.76 12.43 -18.03
CA ARG A 326 13.50 11.95 -19.20
C ARG A 326 13.38 12.93 -20.37
N ARG A 327 12.16 13.40 -20.66
CA ARG A 327 11.90 14.38 -21.72
C ARG A 327 12.68 15.67 -21.51
N ALA A 328 12.72 16.19 -20.28
CA ALA A 328 13.48 17.40 -19.98
C ALA A 328 14.99 17.19 -20.10
N VAL A 329 15.52 16.05 -19.64
CA VAL A 329 16.95 15.71 -19.80
C VAL A 329 17.34 15.65 -21.28
N ILE A 330 16.55 14.98 -22.13
CA ILE A 330 16.79 14.88 -23.58
C ILE A 330 16.84 16.28 -24.22
N ASN A 331 15.98 17.20 -23.78
CA ASN A 331 15.89 18.56 -24.30
C ASN A 331 16.82 19.57 -23.61
N ASN A 332 17.64 19.13 -22.65
CA ASN A 332 18.46 20.00 -21.79
C ASN A 332 17.64 21.09 -21.06
N GLU A 333 16.45 20.74 -20.58
CA GLU A 333 15.55 21.59 -19.80
C GLU A 333 15.70 21.30 -18.30
N ASN A 334 15.68 22.34 -17.46
CA ASN A 334 15.76 22.19 -16.00
C ASN A 334 14.38 22.08 -15.32
N THR A 335 13.31 22.16 -16.10
CA THR A 335 11.93 22.12 -15.63
C THR A 335 11.08 21.32 -16.60
N ALA A 336 10.23 20.45 -16.08
CA ALA A 336 9.32 19.65 -16.89
C ALA A 336 7.89 19.76 -16.33
N GLN A 337 6.92 20.06 -17.16
CA GLN A 337 5.52 19.86 -16.81
C GLN A 337 5.05 18.54 -17.40
N ILE A 338 4.31 17.76 -16.63
CA ILE A 338 3.67 16.53 -17.12
C ILE A 338 2.63 16.87 -18.19
N ARG A 339 2.61 16.08 -19.27
CA ARG A 339 1.72 16.20 -20.44
C ARG A 339 0.88 14.94 -20.61
N ILE A 340 -0.04 14.91 -21.57
CA ILE A 340 -0.87 13.73 -21.79
C ILE A 340 -0.04 12.52 -22.26
N ALA A 341 1.00 12.76 -23.05
CA ALA A 341 1.93 11.72 -23.49
C ALA A 341 2.57 10.99 -22.29
N ASP A 342 2.99 11.75 -21.26
CA ASP A 342 3.58 11.20 -20.05
C ASP A 342 2.60 10.31 -19.26
N ILE A 343 1.28 10.57 -19.34
CA ILE A 343 0.24 9.74 -18.70
C ILE A 343 0.22 8.34 -19.30
N PHE A 344 0.39 8.21 -20.62
CA PHE A 344 0.42 6.89 -21.26
C PHE A 344 1.70 6.10 -20.93
N HIS A 345 2.77 6.76 -20.48
CA HIS A 345 3.99 6.07 -20.03
C HIS A 345 3.82 5.33 -18.70
N MET A 346 2.66 5.47 -18.04
CA MET A 346 2.32 4.65 -16.89
C MET A 346 1.86 3.22 -17.25
N ILE A 347 1.57 2.93 -18.53
CA ILE A 347 1.06 1.60 -18.97
C ILE A 347 1.90 0.43 -18.44
N PRO A 348 3.25 0.42 -18.51
CA PRO A 348 4.05 -0.68 -17.97
C PRO A 348 3.88 -0.89 -16.46
N ALA A 349 3.56 0.17 -15.71
CA ALA A 349 3.26 0.05 -14.28
C ALA A 349 1.87 -0.56 -14.00
N LEU A 350 0.94 -0.44 -14.96
CA LEU A 350 -0.41 -1.00 -14.89
C LEU A 350 -0.41 -2.49 -15.25
N THR A 351 0.15 -2.86 -16.41
CA THR A 351 0.05 -4.24 -16.95
C THR A 351 0.62 -5.30 -16.01
N GLY A 352 1.70 -5.00 -15.28
CA GLY A 352 2.27 -5.93 -14.29
C GLY A 352 1.51 -6.00 -12.95
N LYS A 353 0.43 -5.23 -12.76
CA LYS A 353 -0.34 -5.14 -11.51
C LYS A 353 -1.85 -5.31 -11.71
N LEU A 354 -2.28 -5.49 -12.94
CA LEU A 354 -3.65 -5.74 -13.33
C LEU A 354 -3.74 -7.20 -13.76
N GLU A 355 -4.41 -8.01 -12.95
CA GLU A 355 -4.75 -9.38 -13.31
C GLU A 355 -5.95 -9.35 -14.26
N LEU A 356 -5.79 -9.92 -15.45
CA LEU A 356 -6.85 -9.92 -16.46
C LEU A 356 -7.72 -11.17 -16.33
N VAL A 357 -9.01 -11.01 -16.68
CA VAL A 357 -9.86 -12.17 -16.98
C VAL A 357 -9.62 -12.64 -18.42
N TYR A 358 -10.21 -13.77 -18.79
CA TYR A 358 -10.04 -14.38 -20.12
C TYR A 358 -10.34 -13.40 -21.26
N GLU A 359 -11.41 -12.60 -21.15
CA GLU A 359 -11.79 -11.58 -22.12
C GLU A 359 -10.72 -10.48 -22.23
N GLY A 360 -10.09 -10.08 -21.12
CA GLY A 360 -9.01 -9.10 -21.12
C GLY A 360 -7.72 -9.62 -21.74
N GLU A 361 -7.41 -10.91 -21.53
CA GLU A 361 -6.26 -11.58 -22.17
C GLU A 361 -6.41 -11.63 -23.70
N GLN A 362 -7.64 -11.78 -24.22
CA GLN A 362 -7.90 -11.77 -25.67
C GLN A 362 -7.65 -10.40 -26.30
N GLU A 363 -8.04 -9.31 -25.63
CA GLU A 363 -7.78 -7.93 -26.08
C GLU A 363 -6.30 -7.55 -25.95
N GLY A 364 -5.58 -8.18 -25.03
CA GLY A 364 -4.18 -7.95 -24.75
C GLY A 364 -3.96 -6.87 -23.68
N ALA A 365 -3.04 -7.14 -22.76
CA ALA A 365 -2.82 -6.33 -21.56
C ALA A 365 -2.56 -4.84 -21.83
N ILE A 366 -1.79 -4.52 -22.88
CA ILE A 366 -1.47 -3.13 -23.26
C ILE A 366 -2.72 -2.41 -23.76
N SER A 367 -3.53 -3.07 -24.59
CA SER A 367 -4.78 -2.51 -25.13
C SER A 367 -5.78 -2.23 -24.00
N VAL A 368 -5.96 -3.21 -23.10
CA VAL A 368 -6.82 -3.06 -21.92
C VAL A 368 -6.34 -1.91 -21.03
N ALA A 369 -5.03 -1.81 -20.77
CA ALA A 369 -4.48 -0.71 -20.00
C ALA A 369 -4.74 0.65 -20.66
N LYS A 370 -4.46 0.82 -21.96
CA LYS A 370 -4.75 2.04 -22.73
C LYS A 370 -6.23 2.41 -22.65
N HIS A 371 -7.12 1.44 -22.80
CA HIS A 371 -8.57 1.63 -22.69
C HIS A 371 -9.01 2.13 -21.31
N ILE A 372 -8.47 1.55 -20.23
CA ILE A 372 -8.77 1.98 -18.87
C ILE A 372 -8.28 3.42 -18.63
N VAL A 373 -7.09 3.78 -19.13
CA VAL A 373 -6.57 5.15 -19.08
C VAL A 373 -7.47 6.11 -19.85
N GLY A 374 -7.90 5.74 -21.06
CA GLY A 374 -8.83 6.52 -21.87
C GLY A 374 -10.16 6.78 -21.17
N LYS A 375 -10.75 5.75 -20.53
CA LYS A 375 -11.94 5.89 -19.67
C LYS A 375 -11.72 6.85 -18.51
N ALA A 376 -10.56 6.78 -17.86
CA ALA A 376 -10.20 7.67 -16.76
C ALA A 376 -10.07 9.13 -17.23
N ILE A 377 -9.36 9.36 -18.33
CA ILE A 377 -9.23 10.67 -18.98
C ILE A 377 -10.61 11.24 -19.28
N ASN A 378 -11.48 10.48 -19.96
CA ASN A 378 -12.80 10.95 -20.36
C ASN A 378 -13.68 11.30 -19.14
N LYS A 379 -13.64 10.46 -18.08
CA LYS A 379 -14.42 10.69 -16.87
C LYS A 379 -13.95 11.91 -16.08
N THR A 380 -12.64 12.13 -16.00
CA THR A 380 -12.08 13.30 -15.33
C THR A 380 -12.33 14.57 -16.17
N PHE A 381 -12.19 14.49 -17.49
CA PHE A 381 -12.49 15.59 -18.42
C PHE A 381 -13.93 16.11 -18.28
N LYS A 382 -14.92 15.21 -18.21
CA LYS A 382 -16.35 15.55 -18.07
C LYS A 382 -16.71 16.27 -16.76
N LYS A 383 -15.80 16.33 -15.77
CA LYS A 383 -15.99 17.13 -14.55
C LYS A 383 -15.79 18.62 -14.79
N VAL A 384 -15.02 18.97 -15.83
CA VAL A 384 -14.56 20.34 -16.10
C VAL A 384 -15.16 20.87 -17.41
N PHE A 385 -15.21 20.03 -18.44
CA PHE A 385 -15.73 20.37 -19.76
C PHE A 385 -17.03 19.63 -20.07
N PRO A 386 -17.91 20.21 -20.91
CA PRO A 386 -19.12 19.51 -21.37
C PRO A 386 -18.78 18.23 -22.14
N ASP A 387 -19.60 17.19 -22.00
CA ASP A 387 -19.43 15.92 -22.70
C ASP A 387 -19.35 16.11 -24.23
N PRO A 388 -18.22 15.75 -24.90
CA PRO A 388 -18.09 15.88 -26.35
C PRO A 388 -19.14 15.09 -27.14
N GLN A 389 -19.71 14.03 -26.55
CA GLN A 389 -20.77 13.23 -27.18
C GLN A 389 -22.19 13.77 -26.93
N SER A 390 -22.32 14.89 -26.22
CA SER A 390 -23.62 15.51 -25.95
C SER A 390 -24.34 15.87 -27.26
N LYS A 391 -25.63 15.55 -27.33
CA LYS A 391 -26.48 15.91 -28.47
C LYS A 391 -26.92 17.39 -28.44
N ALA A 392 -26.64 18.12 -27.36
CA ALA A 392 -27.05 19.50 -27.21
C ALA A 392 -26.28 20.41 -28.18
N GLU A 393 -27.00 21.24 -28.93
CA GLU A 393 -26.40 22.03 -30.03
C GLU A 393 -25.32 23.00 -29.53
N ASN A 394 -25.55 23.63 -28.37
CA ASN A 394 -24.59 24.52 -27.73
C ASN A 394 -23.26 23.83 -27.35
N VAL A 395 -23.28 22.51 -27.11
CA VAL A 395 -22.06 21.74 -26.82
C VAL A 395 -21.35 21.36 -28.12
N LYS A 396 -22.08 21.00 -29.17
CA LYS A 396 -21.48 20.75 -30.49
C LYS A 396 -20.81 22.00 -31.05
N GLU A 397 -21.48 23.14 -30.98
CA GLU A 397 -20.95 24.44 -31.41
C GLU A 397 -19.66 24.82 -30.67
N MET A 398 -19.46 24.31 -29.45
CA MET A 398 -18.29 24.58 -28.63
C MET A 398 -17.03 23.87 -29.14
N TYR A 399 -17.15 22.61 -29.59
CA TYR A 399 -16.02 21.83 -30.13
C TYR A 399 -15.82 22.03 -31.64
N LYS A 400 -16.86 22.53 -32.33
CA LYS A 400 -16.87 22.72 -33.78
C LYS A 400 -15.67 23.48 -34.36
N PRO A 401 -15.19 24.59 -33.77
CA PRO A 401 -14.02 25.29 -34.31
C PRO A 401 -12.76 24.41 -34.41
N ILE A 402 -12.61 23.46 -33.48
CA ILE A 402 -11.47 22.52 -33.47
C ILE A 402 -11.69 21.45 -34.52
N THR A 403 -12.88 20.83 -34.58
CA THR A 403 -13.17 19.81 -35.61
C THR A 403 -13.10 20.37 -37.03
N ASP A 404 -13.60 21.59 -37.24
CA ASP A 404 -13.54 22.28 -38.54
C ASP A 404 -12.09 22.60 -38.93
N TRP A 405 -11.20 22.83 -37.96
CA TRP A 405 -9.76 23.03 -38.21
C TRP A 405 -9.09 21.74 -38.67
N PHE A 406 -9.38 20.59 -38.06
CA PHE A 406 -8.86 19.29 -38.51
C PHE A 406 -9.48 18.86 -39.85
N ALA A 407 -10.78 19.10 -40.07
CA ALA A 407 -11.47 18.80 -41.32
C ALA A 407 -10.92 19.56 -42.54
N GLN A 408 -10.17 20.65 -42.33
CA GLN A 408 -9.43 21.35 -43.39
C GLN A 408 -8.12 20.65 -43.79
N GLY A 409 -7.80 19.49 -43.20
CA GLY A 409 -6.58 18.73 -43.45
C GLY A 409 -5.39 19.21 -42.60
N ASN A 410 -5.64 19.98 -41.54
CA ASN A 410 -4.59 20.32 -40.59
C ASN A 410 -4.36 19.18 -39.60
N GLU A 411 -3.13 19.03 -39.12
CA GLU A 411 -2.70 17.96 -38.24
C GLU A 411 -1.83 18.51 -37.11
N VAL A 412 -1.77 17.77 -35.99
CA VAL A 412 -0.98 18.15 -34.82
C VAL A 412 -0.21 16.94 -34.35
N ASN A 413 1.12 17.01 -34.41
CA ASN A 413 2.00 15.98 -33.87
C ASN A 413 2.54 16.40 -32.49
N LEU A 414 2.28 15.59 -31.46
CA LEU A 414 2.68 15.86 -30.07
C LEU A 414 3.48 14.69 -29.47
N PRO A 415 4.66 14.35 -30.02
CA PRO A 415 5.44 13.27 -29.47
C PRO A 415 5.94 13.56 -28.05
N ASP A 416 6.21 12.49 -27.31
CA ASP A 416 6.66 12.53 -25.92
C ASP A 416 8.06 13.15 -25.77
N THR A 417 8.78 13.39 -26.86
CA THR A 417 10.13 13.98 -26.88
C THR A 417 10.15 15.48 -27.13
N LEU A 418 9.02 16.13 -27.45
CA LEU A 418 9.00 17.57 -27.79
C LEU A 418 9.57 18.45 -26.67
N SER A 419 10.39 19.44 -27.04
CA SER A 419 10.76 20.53 -26.13
C SER A 419 9.53 21.32 -25.68
N ALA A 420 9.60 22.00 -24.53
CA ALA A 420 8.51 22.84 -24.04
C ALA A 420 8.11 23.93 -25.03
N LYS A 421 9.07 24.46 -25.79
CA LYS A 421 8.82 25.49 -26.80
C LYS A 421 8.04 24.95 -28.00
N GLU A 422 8.43 23.79 -28.52
CA GLU A 422 7.78 23.17 -29.67
C GLU A 422 6.38 22.68 -29.32
N TYR A 423 6.22 22.07 -28.14
CA TYR A 423 4.93 21.65 -27.61
C TYR A 423 3.93 22.81 -27.53
N LYS A 424 4.33 23.94 -26.95
CA LYS A 424 3.48 25.15 -26.88
C LYS A 424 3.13 25.68 -28.26
N LYS A 425 4.11 25.73 -29.17
CA LYS A 425 3.91 26.17 -30.54
C LYS A 425 2.92 25.29 -31.31
N ALA A 426 3.00 23.97 -31.13
CA ALA A 426 2.08 23.02 -31.76
C ALA A 426 0.64 23.24 -31.29
N LEU A 427 0.44 23.37 -29.97
CA LEU A 427 -0.88 23.60 -29.37
C LEU A 427 -1.46 24.98 -29.74
N ASP A 428 -0.65 26.04 -29.74
CA ASP A 428 -1.08 27.39 -30.14
C ASP A 428 -1.48 27.45 -31.64
N GLY A 429 -1.05 26.47 -32.45
CA GLY A 429 -1.43 26.35 -33.87
C GLY A 429 -2.86 25.85 -34.11
N VAL A 430 -3.49 25.25 -33.10
CA VAL A 430 -4.83 24.62 -33.25
C VAL A 430 -5.94 25.66 -33.15
N GLY A 431 -6.70 25.81 -34.23
CA GLY A 431 -7.83 26.74 -34.31
C GLY A 431 -8.90 26.44 -33.25
N GLY A 432 -9.28 27.46 -32.46
CA GLY A 432 -10.36 27.37 -31.47
C GLY A 432 -10.02 26.66 -30.15
N LEU A 433 -8.88 25.97 -30.06
CA LEU A 433 -8.47 25.22 -28.86
C LEU A 433 -8.25 26.14 -27.65
N LYS A 434 -7.49 27.21 -27.86
CA LYS A 434 -7.21 28.22 -26.83
C LYS A 434 -8.48 28.91 -26.32
N ASP A 435 -9.40 29.22 -27.22
CA ASP A 435 -10.66 29.88 -26.86
C ASP A 435 -11.57 28.96 -26.04
N LEU A 436 -11.59 27.66 -26.37
CA LEU A 436 -12.34 26.66 -25.61
C LEU A 436 -11.84 26.55 -24.17
N VAL A 437 -10.52 26.40 -23.99
CA VAL A 437 -9.90 26.27 -22.67
C VAL A 437 -10.10 27.56 -21.86
N SER A 438 -9.86 28.74 -22.46
CA SER A 438 -10.02 30.04 -21.78
C SER A 438 -11.44 30.30 -21.26
N LYS A 439 -12.47 29.70 -21.89
CA LYS A 439 -13.87 29.84 -21.43
C LYS A 439 -14.17 29.05 -20.15
N HIS A 440 -13.48 27.92 -19.93
CA HIS A 440 -13.73 27.01 -18.81
C HIS A 440 -12.70 27.17 -17.69
N ILE A 441 -11.46 27.52 -18.03
CA ILE A 441 -10.33 27.66 -17.11
C ILE A 441 -9.95 29.13 -17.04
N LYS A 442 -10.30 29.79 -15.92
CA LYS A 442 -10.12 31.25 -15.76
C LYS A 442 -8.84 31.66 -15.02
N ASP A 443 -8.27 30.78 -14.20
CA ASP A 443 -7.18 31.10 -13.26
C ASP A 443 -6.04 30.04 -13.25
N ALA A 444 -5.80 29.34 -14.36
CA ALA A 444 -4.67 28.42 -14.45
C ALA A 444 -3.35 29.17 -14.67
N ASP A 445 -2.25 28.63 -14.13
CA ASP A 445 -0.91 29.10 -14.48
C ASP A 445 -0.68 28.95 -16.00
N LYS A 446 0.19 29.79 -16.57
CA LYS A 446 0.46 29.81 -18.02
C LYS A 446 0.92 28.46 -18.54
N ASP A 447 1.70 27.73 -17.74
CA ASP A 447 2.17 26.40 -18.12
C ASP A 447 1.02 25.38 -18.02
N GLU A 448 0.23 25.40 -16.93
CA GLU A 448 -0.93 24.53 -16.75
C GLU A 448 -1.99 24.69 -17.85
N PHE A 449 -2.13 25.89 -18.41
CA PHE A 449 -3.03 26.15 -19.53
C PHE A 449 -2.77 25.24 -20.75
N TYR A 450 -1.51 24.94 -21.06
CA TYR A 450 -1.17 24.07 -22.18
C TYR A 450 -1.48 22.59 -21.90
N SER A 451 -1.39 22.14 -20.64
CA SER A 451 -1.86 20.80 -20.24
C SER A 451 -3.38 20.64 -20.46
N TRP A 452 -4.16 21.70 -20.25
CA TRP A 452 -5.59 21.68 -20.55
C TRP A 452 -5.89 21.61 -22.05
N MET A 453 -5.12 22.32 -22.88
CA MET A 453 -5.23 22.25 -24.35
C MET A 453 -4.96 20.84 -24.87
N ASP A 454 -3.88 20.21 -24.38
CA ASP A 454 -3.51 18.83 -24.71
C ASP A 454 -4.58 17.83 -24.25
N LEU A 455 -5.10 18.00 -23.02
CA LEU A 455 -6.19 17.17 -22.49
C LEU A 455 -7.47 17.27 -23.32
N VAL A 456 -7.81 18.44 -23.88
CA VAL A 456 -8.97 18.59 -24.77
C VAL A 456 -8.80 17.76 -26.04
N LEU A 457 -7.62 17.81 -26.69
CA LEU A 457 -7.37 17.04 -27.91
C LEU A 457 -7.49 15.54 -27.63
N GLU A 458 -6.88 15.08 -26.53
CA GLU A 458 -7.01 13.69 -26.11
C GLU A 458 -8.45 13.32 -25.79
N ALA A 459 -9.19 14.15 -25.05
CA ALA A 459 -10.60 13.88 -24.74
C ALA A 459 -11.49 13.84 -26.00
N MET A 460 -11.23 14.70 -26.99
CA MET A 460 -11.91 14.66 -28.28
C MET A 460 -11.60 13.36 -29.04
N HIS A 461 -10.36 12.88 -28.99
CA HIS A 461 -9.99 11.56 -29.53
C HIS A 461 -10.72 10.42 -28.80
N GLN A 462 -10.72 10.41 -27.46
CA GLN A 462 -11.40 9.41 -26.64
C GLN A 462 -12.93 9.37 -26.84
N ASN A 463 -13.52 10.42 -27.44
CA ASN A 463 -14.94 10.49 -27.78
C ASN A 463 -15.21 10.35 -29.29
N SER A 464 -14.19 9.97 -30.07
CA SER A 464 -14.25 9.76 -31.53
C SER A 464 -14.56 11.02 -32.36
N LEU A 465 -14.22 12.20 -31.86
CA LEU A 465 -14.26 13.44 -32.64
C LEU A 465 -12.97 13.63 -33.46
N LEU A 466 -11.85 13.09 -32.98
CA LEU A 466 -10.53 13.14 -33.62
C LEU A 466 -9.95 11.75 -33.75
N SER A 467 -9.12 11.55 -34.76
CA SER A 467 -8.24 10.38 -34.86
C SER A 467 -6.91 10.65 -34.17
N LYS A 468 -6.29 9.60 -33.65
CA LYS A 468 -4.94 9.64 -33.09
C LYS A 468 -4.18 8.42 -33.56
N GLN A 469 -2.99 8.62 -34.10
CA GLN A 469 -2.05 7.56 -34.45
C GLN A 469 -0.83 7.69 -33.52
N ASP A 470 -0.58 6.64 -32.74
CA ASP A 470 0.65 6.47 -31.97
C ASP A 470 1.61 5.59 -32.81
N LEU A 471 2.58 6.19 -33.49
CA LEU A 471 3.59 5.48 -34.29
C LEU A 471 4.97 5.76 -33.70
N ASP A 472 5.63 4.79 -33.06
CA ASP A 472 6.96 4.86 -32.43
C ASP A 472 7.37 6.23 -31.82
N ASP A 473 7.76 7.21 -32.63
CA ASP A 473 8.19 8.56 -32.25
C ASP A 473 7.16 9.68 -32.55
N GLU A 474 5.91 9.35 -32.87
CA GLU A 474 4.83 10.28 -33.26
C GLU A 474 3.54 10.03 -32.48
N ALA A 475 2.84 11.13 -32.17
CA ALA A 475 1.48 11.14 -31.65
C ALA A 475 0.67 12.13 -32.48
N LEU A 476 0.15 11.65 -33.61
CA LEU A 476 -0.46 12.47 -34.65
C LEU A 476 -1.98 12.52 -34.49
N TYR A 477 -2.52 13.72 -34.26
CA TYR A 477 -3.95 14.00 -34.28
C TYR A 477 -4.38 14.48 -35.66
N THR A 478 -5.44 13.86 -36.20
CA THR A 478 -5.99 14.16 -37.53
C THR A 478 -7.52 14.12 -37.51
N ASP A 479 -8.14 14.49 -38.64
CA ASP A 479 -9.58 14.32 -38.83
C ASP A 479 -9.98 12.83 -38.80
N MET A 480 -11.11 12.55 -38.12
CA MET A 480 -11.58 11.18 -37.93
C MET A 480 -11.98 10.54 -39.26
N LEU A 481 -12.72 11.24 -40.11
CA LEU A 481 -13.18 10.70 -41.40
C LEU A 481 -12.01 10.55 -42.38
N GLY A 482 -11.15 11.56 -42.48
CA GLY A 482 -9.95 11.52 -43.33
C GLY A 482 -9.06 10.31 -43.02
N SER A 483 -8.81 10.05 -41.73
CA SER A 483 -7.96 8.92 -41.29
C SER A 483 -8.56 7.54 -41.55
N MET A 484 -9.91 7.42 -41.51
CA MET A 484 -10.60 6.17 -41.84
C MET A 484 -10.51 5.87 -43.33
N PHE A 485 -10.61 6.88 -44.19
CA PHE A 485 -10.45 6.69 -45.63
C PHE A 485 -9.02 6.35 -46.02
N SER A 486 -8.01 6.97 -45.38
CA SER A 486 -6.60 6.68 -45.65
C SER A 486 -6.18 5.27 -45.21
N SER A 487 -6.72 4.76 -44.09
CA SER A 487 -6.42 3.40 -43.64
C SER A 487 -7.08 2.34 -44.52
N ILE A 488 -8.26 2.62 -45.09
CA ILE A 488 -8.93 1.75 -46.06
C ILE A 488 -8.23 1.79 -47.43
N SER A 489 -7.72 2.96 -47.86
CA SER A 489 -7.00 3.06 -49.14
C SER A 489 -5.61 2.42 -49.08
N GLY A 490 -4.90 2.54 -47.96
CA GLY A 490 -3.57 1.92 -47.78
C GLY A 490 -3.60 0.39 -47.77
N LEU A 491 -4.76 -0.25 -47.54
CA LEU A 491 -4.93 -1.70 -47.66
C LEU A 491 -5.09 -2.19 -49.11
N ASN A 492 -5.33 -1.28 -50.07
CA ASN A 492 -5.49 -1.63 -51.49
C ASN A 492 -4.21 -1.45 -52.31
N ASP A 493 -3.18 -0.78 -51.78
CA ASP A 493 -1.93 -0.47 -52.50
C ASP A 493 -0.82 -1.54 -52.30
N ASP A 494 -1.06 -2.58 -51.48
CA ASP A 494 -0.11 -3.69 -51.24
C ASP A 494 -0.31 -4.90 -52.17
N ASP A 495 -1.23 -4.82 -53.16
CA ASP A 495 -1.57 -5.92 -54.08
C ASP A 495 -0.96 -5.81 -55.50
N ASP A 496 0.03 -4.92 -55.71
CA ASP A 496 0.81 -4.87 -56.97
C ASP A 496 2.19 -5.53 -56.80
N PHE A 497 2.19 -6.87 -56.66
CA PHE A 497 3.35 -7.67 -57.06
C PHE A 497 3.29 -7.93 -58.57
N ASP A 498 4.04 -7.12 -59.33
CA ASP A 498 4.30 -7.35 -60.75
C ASP A 498 4.96 -8.72 -61.01
N ILE A 499 4.49 -9.35 -62.09
CA ILE A 499 4.81 -10.71 -62.63
C ILE A 499 6.25 -10.85 -63.13
#